data_AF-A0A653MDK5-F1
#
_entry.id   AF-A0A653MDK5-F1
#
_cell.length_a   1.000
_cell.length_b   1.000
_cell.length_c   1.000
_cell.angle_alpha   90.00
_cell.angle_beta   90.00
_cell.angle_gamma   90.00
#
_symmetry.space_group_name_H-M   'P 1'
#
loop_
_entity.id
_entity.type
_entity.pdbx_description
1 polymer ?
#
loop_
_entity_poly.entity_id
_entity_poly.type
_entity_poly.pdbx_seq_one_letter_code
_entity_poly.pdbx_strand_id
1 'polypeptide(L)'
;MFCWEGPSYTRPWKTYSLVITADCDLERKKTRGIISYIPALITEDYIWHFWKDSKFESTIEKTIKKFVKKINSILMEKEKIRTEISELAAISWLERVGIDQLIDELNIADNGQRLSLKALTQSVLELRELSTKMEPDINLLRKCYPLKNAKATSETDSELALEFQSSVSSLPGDVFHIPHVESEPDDGIFLMLRHISQCNISDIALKPSDLQSGEAKARRVGRIAAPYKFAIMQNLARVFTDIGLPNSYQDRCKSTSTRFFERIA
;
A
#
# COMPACT_ATOMS: atom_id res chain seq x y z
N MET A 1 20.22 -4.24 11.35
CA MET A 1 19.37 -3.19 10.77
C MET A 1 20.09 -1.87 10.82
N PHE A 2 19.77 -0.99 9.88
CA PHE A 2 20.19 0.40 9.87
C PHE A 2 19.01 1.30 9.52
N CYS A 3 19.14 2.57 9.85
CA CYS A 3 18.22 3.64 9.49
C CYS A 3 18.98 4.66 8.63
N TRP A 4 18.34 5.15 7.57
CA TRP A 4 18.92 6.19 6.71
C TRP A 4 18.79 7.55 7.37
N GLU A 5 19.79 8.41 7.18
CA GLU A 5 19.85 9.74 7.77
C GLU A 5 20.07 10.83 6.70
N GLY A 6 19.70 12.07 7.05
CA GLY A 6 19.94 13.24 6.23
C GLY A 6 19.27 13.19 4.85
N PRO A 7 19.87 13.78 3.79
CA PRO A 7 19.29 13.83 2.44
C PRO A 7 19.10 12.47 1.76
N SER A 8 19.71 11.41 2.31
CA SER A 8 19.57 10.05 1.79
C SER A 8 18.30 9.36 2.29
N TYR A 9 17.67 9.93 3.31
CA TYR A 9 16.35 9.53 3.76
C TYR A 9 15.31 9.89 2.71
N THR A 10 14.62 8.88 2.20
CA THR A 10 13.54 9.05 1.22
C THR A 10 12.42 8.10 1.58
N ARG A 11 11.37 8.61 2.24
CA ARG A 11 10.17 7.81 2.49
C ARG A 11 9.54 7.36 1.17
N PRO A 12 8.97 6.16 1.12
CA PRO A 12 8.89 5.20 2.23
C PRO A 12 10.09 4.20 2.25
N TRP A 13 10.95 4.23 1.21
CA TRP A 13 11.91 3.16 0.90
C TRP A 13 13.25 3.23 1.62
N LYS A 14 13.65 4.42 2.07
CA LYS A 14 14.91 4.67 2.79
C LYS A 14 14.61 5.24 4.16
N THR A 15 13.88 4.47 4.95
CA THR A 15 13.64 4.70 6.38
C THR A 15 14.47 3.68 7.16
N TYR A 16 14.01 2.44 7.24
CA TYR A 16 14.73 1.32 7.85
C TYR A 16 15.19 0.31 6.81
N SER A 17 16.21 -0.46 7.16
CA SER A 17 16.74 -1.49 6.28
C SER A 17 17.38 -2.64 7.05
N LEU A 18 17.16 -3.86 6.55
CA LEU A 18 17.76 -5.08 7.05
C LEU A 18 18.84 -5.57 6.09
N VAL A 19 20.09 -5.58 6.54
CA VAL A 19 21.20 -6.21 5.81
C VAL A 19 20.97 -7.71 5.73
N ILE A 20 21.08 -8.26 4.52
CA ILE A 20 20.96 -9.70 4.23
C ILE A 20 22.26 -10.32 3.71
N THR A 21 23.28 -9.51 3.44
CA THR A 21 24.61 -10.02 3.12
C THR A 21 25.18 -10.81 4.29
N ALA A 22 25.73 -12.00 4.02
CA ALA A 22 26.32 -12.85 5.03
C ALA A 22 27.62 -12.24 5.60
N ASP A 23 27.82 -12.38 6.91
CA ASP A 23 29.00 -11.88 7.60
C ASP A 23 30.30 -12.44 7.00
N CYS A 24 30.31 -13.72 6.61
CA CYS A 24 31.47 -14.36 5.99
C CYS A 24 31.83 -13.82 4.61
N ASP A 25 30.87 -13.26 3.87
CA ASP A 25 31.12 -12.62 2.57
C ASP A 25 31.74 -11.24 2.75
N LEU A 26 31.35 -10.52 3.81
CA LEU A 26 31.95 -9.24 4.19
C LEU A 26 33.38 -9.43 4.69
N GLU A 27 33.60 -10.39 5.58
CA GLU A 27 34.93 -10.69 6.14
C GLU A 27 35.93 -11.11 5.06
N ARG A 28 35.48 -11.90 4.08
CA ARG A 28 36.31 -12.35 2.95
C ARG A 28 36.37 -11.34 1.79
N LYS A 29 35.80 -10.13 1.96
CA LYS A 29 35.76 -9.06 0.95
C LYS A 29 35.18 -9.49 -0.41
N LYS A 30 34.30 -10.49 -0.43
CA LYS A 30 33.73 -11.02 -1.69
C LYS A 30 32.80 -10.03 -2.37
N THR A 31 32.15 -9.18 -1.59
CA THR A 31 31.17 -8.20 -2.10
C THR A 31 31.80 -6.89 -2.55
N ARG A 32 33.13 -6.74 -2.46
CA ARG A 32 33.86 -5.51 -2.83
C ARG A 32 33.32 -4.25 -2.15
N GLY A 33 32.86 -4.39 -0.91
CA GLY A 33 32.29 -3.28 -0.13
C GLY A 33 30.83 -2.99 -0.42
N ILE A 34 30.16 -3.76 -1.28
CA ILE A 34 28.72 -3.65 -1.51
C ILE A 34 27.98 -4.51 -0.48
N ILE A 35 26.87 -3.99 0.03
CA ILE A 35 25.96 -4.72 0.90
C ILE A 35 24.58 -4.78 0.26
N SER A 36 23.92 -5.92 0.42
CA SER A 36 22.52 -6.11 0.03
C SER A 36 21.63 -6.00 1.26
N TYR A 37 20.50 -5.32 1.10
CA TYR A 37 19.54 -5.09 2.17
C TYR A 37 18.09 -5.13 1.66
N ILE A 38 17.17 -5.31 2.60
CA ILE A 38 15.73 -5.24 2.39
C ILE A 38 15.21 -3.97 3.08
N PRO A 39 14.46 -3.09 2.39
CA PRO A 39 13.85 -1.93 3.00
C PRO A 39 12.73 -2.37 3.96
N ALA A 40 12.62 -1.65 5.07
CA ALA A 40 11.56 -1.81 6.05
C ALA A 40 10.76 -0.51 6.13
N LEU A 41 9.46 -0.65 5.93
CA LEU A 41 8.47 0.41 6.04
C LEU A 41 7.98 0.48 7.49
N ILE A 42 7.70 1.66 7.99
CA ILE A 42 6.91 1.82 9.21
C ILE A 42 5.44 1.49 8.94
N THR A 43 4.65 1.24 9.99
CA THR A 43 3.22 0.89 9.88
C THR A 43 2.46 1.87 8.98
N GLU A 44 2.63 3.18 9.19
CA GLU A 44 1.96 4.23 8.42
C GLU A 44 2.26 4.13 6.91
N ASP A 45 3.55 4.03 6.55
CA ASP A 45 3.99 3.91 5.16
C ASP A 45 3.46 2.62 4.52
N TYR A 46 3.46 1.49 5.25
CA TYR A 46 2.92 0.22 4.76
C TYR A 46 1.41 0.31 4.52
N ILE A 47 0.68 0.89 5.47
CA ILE A 47 -0.77 1.12 5.35
C ILE A 47 -1.05 1.93 4.10
N TRP A 48 -0.31 3.04 3.93
CA TRP A 48 -0.56 3.98 2.87
C TRP A 48 -0.20 3.43 1.48
N HIS A 49 0.98 2.85 1.32
CA HIS A 49 1.49 2.49 -0.01
C HIS A 49 1.09 1.09 -0.49
N PHE A 50 0.57 0.22 0.39
CA PHE A 50 0.25 -1.16 0.02
C PHE A 50 -1.14 -1.56 0.49
N TRP A 51 -1.41 -1.39 1.78
CA TRP A 51 -2.65 -1.90 2.36
C TRP A 51 -3.86 -1.14 1.81
N LYS A 52 -3.82 0.21 1.72
CA LYS A 52 -4.97 1.01 1.27
C LYS A 52 -5.43 0.59 -0.11
N ASP A 53 -4.51 0.39 -1.05
CA ASP A 53 -4.85 0.08 -2.43
C ASP A 53 -5.54 -1.29 -2.50
N SER A 54 -5.02 -2.28 -1.77
CA SER A 54 -5.63 -3.62 -1.65
C SER A 54 -7.05 -3.59 -1.06
N LYS A 55 -7.41 -2.57 -0.28
CA LYS A 55 -8.71 -2.46 0.39
C LYS A 55 -9.70 -1.56 -0.34
N PHE A 56 -9.23 -0.52 -1.01
CA PHE A 56 -10.07 0.53 -1.58
C PHE A 56 -10.21 0.47 -3.10
N GLU A 57 -9.33 -0.22 -3.84
CA GLU A 57 -9.36 -0.26 -5.31
C GLU A 57 -10.76 -0.61 -5.85
N SER A 58 -11.34 -1.74 -5.39
CA SER A 58 -12.67 -2.14 -5.84
C SER A 58 -13.79 -1.17 -5.43
N THR A 59 -13.63 -0.46 -4.31
CA THR A 59 -14.59 0.54 -3.81
C THR A 59 -14.53 1.80 -4.67
N ILE A 60 -13.32 2.25 -5.01
CA ILE A 60 -13.07 3.39 -5.92
C ILE A 60 -13.74 3.11 -7.26
N GLU A 61 -13.44 1.97 -7.88
CA GLU A 61 -14.02 1.60 -9.18
C GLU A 61 -15.55 1.56 -9.16
N LYS A 62 -16.14 0.90 -8.14
CA LYS A 62 -17.60 0.81 -8.00
C LYS A 62 -18.24 2.17 -7.81
N THR A 63 -17.60 3.06 -7.07
CA THR A 63 -18.12 4.40 -6.78
C THR A 63 -18.08 5.28 -8.02
N ILE A 64 -16.97 5.25 -8.77
CA ILE A 64 -16.83 5.93 -10.06
C ILE A 64 -17.87 5.42 -11.06
N LYS A 65 -18.04 4.10 -11.20
CA LYS A 65 -19.05 3.51 -12.08
C LYS A 65 -20.47 3.96 -11.73
N LYS A 66 -20.81 4.00 -10.43
CA LYS A 66 -22.11 4.50 -9.96
C LYS A 66 -22.30 5.97 -10.31
N PHE A 67 -21.28 6.79 -10.11
CA PHE A 67 -21.29 8.21 -10.45
C PHE A 67 -21.51 8.45 -11.95
N VAL A 68 -20.72 7.80 -12.80
CA VAL A 68 -20.82 7.91 -14.26
C VAL A 68 -22.18 7.45 -14.75
N LYS A 69 -22.67 6.31 -14.25
CA LYS A 69 -24.02 5.81 -14.56
C LYS A 69 -25.10 6.82 -14.17
N LYS A 70 -24.96 7.47 -13.01
CA LYS A 70 -25.92 8.48 -12.54
C LYS A 70 -25.90 9.72 -13.44
N ILE A 71 -24.73 10.22 -13.82
CA ILE A 71 -24.62 11.36 -14.76
C ILE A 71 -25.23 11.00 -16.12
N ASN A 72 -24.85 9.86 -16.70
CA ASN A 72 -25.37 9.43 -17.99
C ASN A 72 -26.90 9.30 -17.96
N SER A 73 -27.46 8.72 -16.90
CA SER A 73 -28.93 8.66 -16.73
C SER A 73 -29.60 10.03 -16.80
N ILE A 74 -29.01 11.05 -16.16
CA ILE A 74 -29.56 12.42 -16.14
C ILE A 74 -29.44 13.08 -17.52
N LEU A 75 -28.29 12.92 -18.18
CA LEU A 75 -28.07 13.48 -19.52
C LEU A 75 -28.98 12.85 -20.59
N MET A 76 -29.16 11.53 -20.53
CA MET A 76 -30.03 10.80 -21.46
C MET A 76 -31.50 11.21 -21.31
N GLU A 77 -31.97 11.45 -20.09
CA GLU A 77 -33.34 11.86 -19.80
C GLU A 77 -33.64 13.29 -20.29
N LYS A 78 -32.68 14.21 -20.15
CA LYS A 78 -32.89 15.65 -20.43
C LYS A 78 -32.50 16.08 -21.83
N GLU A 79 -31.27 15.79 -22.23
CA GLU A 79 -30.67 16.37 -23.44
C GLU A 79 -30.91 15.49 -24.68
N LYS A 80 -31.55 14.32 -24.51
CA LYS A 80 -31.70 13.29 -25.57
C LYS A 80 -30.36 12.97 -26.25
N ILE A 81 -29.25 13.17 -25.54
CA ILE A 81 -27.91 12.83 -26.01
C ILE A 81 -27.90 11.33 -26.26
N ARG A 82 -27.33 10.90 -27.38
CA ARG A 82 -27.24 9.47 -27.74
C ARG A 82 -25.93 8.82 -27.31
N THR A 83 -24.97 9.62 -26.84
CA THR A 83 -23.62 9.18 -26.54
C THR A 83 -23.32 9.35 -25.07
N GLU A 84 -23.03 8.23 -24.40
CA GLU A 84 -22.62 8.22 -23.00
C GLU A 84 -21.26 8.91 -22.82
N ILE A 85 -21.11 9.65 -21.72
CA ILE A 85 -19.80 10.14 -21.32
C ILE A 85 -18.99 9.00 -20.71
N SER A 86 -17.69 8.97 -21.02
CA SER A 86 -16.76 7.99 -20.44
C SER A 86 -16.43 8.32 -18.99
N GLU A 87 -15.90 7.33 -18.25
CA GLU A 87 -15.48 7.53 -16.85
C GLU A 87 -14.43 8.65 -16.73
N LEU A 88 -13.44 8.66 -17.63
CA LEU A 88 -12.38 9.68 -17.67
C LEU A 88 -12.94 11.08 -17.97
N ALA A 89 -13.90 11.19 -18.89
CA ALA A 89 -14.54 12.47 -19.21
C ALA A 89 -15.37 13.01 -18.04
N ALA A 90 -16.12 12.14 -17.35
CA ALA A 90 -16.91 12.52 -16.18
C ALA A 90 -16.04 13.01 -15.02
N ILE A 91 -14.93 12.30 -14.75
CA ILE A 91 -13.97 12.71 -13.70
C ILE A 91 -13.29 14.02 -14.08
N SER A 92 -12.80 14.15 -15.32
CA SER A 92 -12.15 15.38 -15.78
C SER A 92 -13.10 16.59 -15.75
N TRP A 93 -14.38 16.38 -16.03
CA TRP A 93 -15.40 17.42 -15.88
C TRP A 93 -15.55 17.83 -14.42
N LEU A 94 -15.74 16.86 -13.51
CA LEU A 94 -15.85 17.09 -12.08
C LEU A 94 -14.63 17.85 -11.51
N GLU A 95 -13.42 17.42 -11.84
CA GLU A 95 -12.18 18.06 -11.37
C GLU A 95 -12.05 19.51 -11.87
N ARG A 96 -12.59 19.82 -13.05
CA ARG A 96 -12.53 21.17 -13.65
C ARG A 96 -13.54 22.14 -13.04
N VAL A 97 -14.79 21.71 -12.84
CA VAL A 97 -15.88 22.62 -12.44
C VAL A 97 -16.23 22.53 -10.96
N GLY A 98 -15.87 21.43 -10.28
CA GLY A 98 -16.25 21.18 -8.90
C GLY A 98 -17.70 20.70 -8.74
N ILE A 99 -18.08 20.35 -7.51
CA ILE A 99 -19.35 19.65 -7.24
C ILE A 99 -20.57 20.52 -7.53
N ASP A 100 -20.59 21.74 -7.01
CA ASP A 100 -21.78 22.60 -7.08
C ASP A 100 -22.06 23.03 -8.53
N GLN A 101 -21.01 23.44 -9.26
CA GLN A 101 -21.15 23.81 -10.67
C GLN A 101 -21.52 22.60 -11.55
N LEU A 102 -20.99 21.40 -11.28
CA LEU A 102 -21.40 20.18 -12.00
C LEU A 102 -22.92 19.93 -11.86
N ILE A 103 -23.45 20.07 -10.65
CA ILE A 103 -24.87 19.87 -10.37
C ILE A 103 -25.72 20.95 -11.07
N ASP A 104 -25.24 22.19 -11.08
CA ASP A 104 -25.90 23.31 -11.75
C ASP A 104 -25.91 23.14 -13.27
N GLU A 105 -24.80 22.72 -13.89
CA GLU A 105 -24.71 22.43 -15.32
C GLU A 105 -25.62 21.26 -15.76
N LEU A 106 -25.88 20.30 -14.86
CA LEU A 106 -26.87 19.23 -15.07
C LEU A 106 -28.33 19.70 -14.93
N ASN A 107 -28.56 20.97 -14.55
CA ASN A 107 -29.85 21.63 -14.41
C ASN A 107 -30.86 20.87 -13.53
N ILE A 108 -30.41 20.06 -12.56
CA ILE A 108 -31.29 19.12 -11.81
C ILE A 108 -32.30 19.92 -10.98
N ALA A 109 -33.60 19.72 -11.25
CA ALA A 109 -34.69 20.42 -10.58
C ALA A 109 -35.09 19.76 -9.26
N ASP A 110 -35.03 18.43 -9.19
CA ASP A 110 -35.39 17.69 -7.98
C ASP A 110 -34.31 17.80 -6.89
N ASN A 111 -34.68 18.36 -5.74
CA ASN A 111 -33.73 18.59 -4.64
C ASN A 111 -33.19 17.28 -4.05
N GLY A 112 -33.99 16.20 -4.04
CA GLY A 112 -33.53 14.88 -3.56
C GLY A 112 -32.43 14.31 -4.44
N GLN A 113 -32.60 14.39 -5.76
CA GLN A 113 -31.58 14.00 -6.74
C GLN A 113 -30.33 14.87 -6.64
N ARG A 114 -30.46 16.18 -6.43
CA ARG A 114 -29.32 17.09 -6.20
C ARG A 114 -28.50 16.64 -4.99
N LEU A 115 -29.14 16.40 -3.85
CA LEU A 115 -28.48 15.97 -2.62
C LEU A 115 -27.82 14.60 -2.78
N SER A 116 -28.50 13.65 -3.42
CA SER A 116 -27.96 12.31 -3.70
C SER A 116 -26.74 12.37 -4.62
N LEU A 117 -26.78 13.16 -5.69
CA LEU A 117 -25.64 13.34 -6.59
C LEU A 117 -24.50 14.07 -5.89
N LYS A 118 -24.79 15.09 -5.07
CA LYS A 118 -23.78 15.80 -4.27
C LYS A 118 -23.01 14.85 -3.36
N ALA A 119 -23.73 14.01 -2.60
CA ALA A 119 -23.11 13.02 -1.74
C ALA A 119 -22.22 12.03 -2.52
N LEU A 120 -22.74 11.49 -3.64
CA LEU A 120 -21.98 10.56 -4.47
C LEU A 120 -20.73 11.21 -5.08
N THR A 121 -20.85 12.46 -5.53
CA THR A 121 -19.75 13.22 -6.13
C THR A 121 -18.67 13.52 -5.08
N GLN A 122 -19.08 13.88 -3.85
CA GLN A 122 -18.17 14.07 -2.73
C GLN A 122 -17.39 12.78 -2.42
N SER A 123 -18.08 11.63 -2.40
CA SER A 123 -17.42 10.33 -2.21
C SER A 123 -16.42 10.00 -3.31
N VAL A 124 -16.71 10.34 -4.57
CA VAL A 124 -15.75 10.18 -5.68
C VAL A 124 -14.49 11.01 -5.44
N LEU A 125 -14.62 12.28 -5.06
CA LEU A 125 -13.47 13.16 -4.82
C LEU A 125 -12.60 12.66 -3.65
N GLU A 126 -13.22 12.26 -2.55
CA GLU A 126 -12.49 11.75 -1.37
C GLU A 126 -11.74 10.46 -1.67
N LEU A 127 -12.39 9.51 -2.36
CA LEU A 127 -11.76 8.25 -2.77
C LEU A 127 -10.68 8.45 -3.84
N ARG A 128 -10.83 9.45 -4.71
CA ARG A 128 -9.81 9.85 -5.67
C ARG A 128 -8.60 10.46 -4.97
N GLU A 129 -8.82 11.38 -4.04
CA GLU A 129 -7.75 11.96 -3.23
C GLU A 129 -6.98 10.85 -2.48
N LEU A 130 -7.69 9.91 -1.86
CA LEU A 130 -7.09 8.74 -1.21
C LEU A 130 -6.23 7.90 -2.16
N SER A 131 -6.64 7.76 -3.43
CA SER A 131 -5.91 6.97 -4.41
C SER A 131 -4.66 7.69 -4.93
N THR A 132 -4.73 9.00 -5.15
CA THR A 132 -3.66 9.77 -5.83
C THR A 132 -2.66 10.44 -4.88
N LYS A 133 -3.03 10.63 -3.61
CA LYS A 133 -2.18 11.32 -2.64
C LYS A 133 -0.96 10.47 -2.29
N MET A 134 0.23 11.04 -2.50
CA MET A 134 1.50 10.34 -2.32
C MET A 134 1.89 10.20 -0.86
N GLU A 135 1.71 11.26 -0.07
CA GLU A 135 2.09 11.29 1.34
C GLU A 135 1.05 10.60 2.22
N PRO A 136 1.46 9.85 3.25
CA PRO A 136 0.55 9.23 4.20
C PRO A 136 -0.43 10.22 4.85
N ASP A 137 -1.71 9.86 4.85
CA ASP A 137 -2.76 10.62 5.54
C ASP A 137 -3.80 9.67 6.16
N ILE A 138 -3.52 9.25 7.39
CA ILE A 138 -4.41 8.35 8.14
C ILE A 138 -5.79 8.98 8.38
N ASN A 139 -5.91 10.31 8.46
CA ASN A 139 -7.21 10.95 8.63
C ASN A 139 -8.08 10.84 7.37
N LEU A 140 -7.46 11.00 6.18
CA LEU A 140 -8.15 10.76 4.91
C LEU A 140 -8.59 9.29 4.77
N LEU A 141 -7.73 8.35 5.17
CA LEU A 141 -8.07 6.92 5.22
C LEU A 141 -9.29 6.65 6.12
N ARG A 142 -9.27 7.20 7.35
CA ARG A 142 -10.38 7.09 8.31
C ARG A 142 -11.66 7.69 7.75
N LYS A 143 -11.57 8.86 7.11
CA LYS A 143 -12.70 9.54 6.47
C LYS A 143 -13.32 8.72 5.34
N CYS A 144 -12.49 8.02 4.55
CA CYS A 144 -12.96 7.22 3.42
C CYS A 144 -13.48 5.84 3.84
N TYR A 145 -13.11 5.34 5.01
CA TYR A 145 -13.46 3.98 5.45
C TYR A 145 -14.98 3.68 5.45
N PRO A 146 -15.86 4.58 5.92
CA PRO A 146 -17.31 4.38 5.83
C PRO A 146 -17.84 4.24 4.39
N LEU A 147 -17.15 4.80 3.40
CA LEU A 147 -17.53 4.67 1.99
C LEU A 147 -17.33 3.23 1.46
N LYS A 148 -16.39 2.49 2.06
CA LYS A 148 -16.16 1.07 1.80
C LYS A 148 -17.15 0.20 2.58
N ASN A 149 -17.39 0.52 3.84
CA ASN A 149 -18.27 -0.25 4.71
C ASN A 149 -19.50 0.58 5.09
N ALA A 150 -20.61 0.38 4.37
CA ALA A 150 -21.86 1.10 4.62
C ALA A 150 -22.47 0.82 6.02
N LYS A 151 -21.97 -0.19 6.75
CA LYS A 151 -22.33 -0.48 8.14
C LYS A 151 -21.37 0.14 9.15
N ALA A 152 -20.36 0.89 8.71
CA ALA A 152 -19.40 1.52 9.61
C ALA A 152 -20.17 2.39 10.61
N THR A 153 -19.98 2.05 11.87
CA THR A 153 -20.63 2.72 13.00
C THR A 153 -19.79 3.93 13.45
N SER A 154 -20.19 4.58 14.55
CA SER A 154 -19.36 5.57 15.25
C SER A 154 -17.99 5.00 15.70
N GLU A 155 -17.78 3.69 15.63
CA GLU A 155 -16.55 2.98 16.00
C GLU A 155 -15.61 2.71 14.81
N THR A 156 -15.55 3.64 13.85
CA THR A 156 -14.74 3.51 12.61
C THR A 156 -13.29 3.11 12.88
N ASP A 157 -12.66 3.63 13.95
CA ASP A 157 -11.26 3.33 14.28
C ASP A 157 -11.05 1.88 14.73
N SER A 158 -11.98 1.34 15.52
CA SER A 158 -11.92 -0.03 16.01
C SER A 158 -12.09 -1.02 14.85
N GLU A 159 -13.05 -0.74 13.96
CA GLU A 159 -13.26 -1.55 12.75
C GLU A 159 -12.04 -1.53 11.83
N LEU A 160 -11.44 -0.35 11.61
CA LEU A 160 -10.24 -0.19 10.80
C LEU A 160 -9.07 -0.98 11.39
N ALA A 161 -8.85 -0.88 12.71
CA ALA A 161 -7.80 -1.60 13.41
C ALA A 161 -7.96 -3.13 13.31
N LEU A 162 -9.19 -3.63 13.47
CA LEU A 162 -9.49 -5.06 13.32
C LEU A 162 -9.25 -5.55 11.88
N GLU A 163 -9.64 -4.78 10.87
CA GLU A 163 -9.37 -5.15 9.48
C GLU A 163 -7.87 -5.15 9.16
N PHE A 164 -7.13 -4.18 9.69
CA PHE A 164 -5.68 -4.13 9.55
C PHE A 164 -5.03 -5.33 10.26
N GLN A 165 -5.41 -5.63 11.51
CA GLN A 165 -4.90 -6.78 12.26
C GLN A 165 -5.15 -8.11 11.54
N SER A 166 -6.34 -8.29 10.97
CA SER A 166 -6.67 -9.46 10.14
C SER A 166 -5.74 -9.57 8.91
N SER A 167 -5.43 -8.44 8.29
CA SER A 167 -4.51 -8.37 7.15
C SER A 167 -3.05 -8.67 7.56
N VAL A 168 -2.61 -8.18 8.72
CA VAL A 168 -1.27 -8.50 9.28
C VAL A 168 -1.15 -9.98 9.63
N SER A 169 -2.24 -10.62 10.05
CA SER A 169 -2.27 -12.06 10.35
C SER A 169 -2.20 -12.93 9.09
N SER A 170 -2.44 -12.35 7.93
CA SER A 170 -2.52 -13.02 6.63
C SER A 170 -1.67 -12.29 5.58
N LEU A 171 -0.49 -11.83 5.98
CA LEU A 171 0.41 -11.10 5.08
C LEU A 171 0.78 -11.94 3.84
N PRO A 172 0.90 -11.27 2.68
CA PRO A 172 1.51 -11.87 1.51
C PRO A 172 2.89 -12.46 1.85
N GLY A 173 3.28 -13.56 1.20
CA GLY A 173 4.54 -14.26 1.49
C GLY A 173 5.82 -13.44 1.20
N ASP A 174 5.67 -12.30 0.54
CA ASP A 174 6.73 -11.33 0.23
C ASP A 174 6.80 -10.13 1.20
N VAL A 175 5.99 -10.13 2.26
CA VAL A 175 6.03 -9.14 3.34
C VAL A 175 6.30 -9.85 4.66
N PHE A 176 7.20 -9.30 5.48
CA PHE A 176 7.47 -9.82 6.82
C PHE A 176 7.32 -8.72 7.87
N HIS A 177 6.44 -8.92 8.85
CA HIS A 177 6.19 -7.96 9.93
C HIS A 177 7.09 -8.24 11.14
N ILE A 178 7.79 -7.20 11.61
CA ILE A 178 8.52 -7.19 12.88
C ILE A 178 7.75 -6.27 13.83
N PRO A 179 7.12 -6.81 14.89
CA PRO A 179 6.20 -6.04 15.73
C PRO A 179 6.81 -4.90 16.54
N HIS A 180 8.12 -4.92 16.77
CA HIS A 180 8.79 -3.91 17.59
C HIS A 180 10.25 -3.73 17.18
N VAL A 181 10.68 -2.47 17.13
CA VAL A 181 12.08 -2.08 16.93
C VAL A 181 12.41 -1.03 17.98
N GLU A 182 13.49 -1.19 18.74
CA GLU A 182 13.84 -0.27 19.83
C GLU A 182 13.96 1.20 19.40
N SER A 183 14.22 1.46 18.12
CA SER A 183 14.30 2.81 17.56
C SER A 183 12.96 3.44 17.18
N GLU A 184 11.87 2.67 17.16
CA GLU A 184 10.51 3.11 16.87
C GLU A 184 9.58 2.60 17.99
N PRO A 185 9.37 3.42 19.04
CA PRO A 185 8.78 2.94 20.29
C PRO A 185 7.34 2.44 20.15
N ASP A 186 6.59 2.95 19.17
CA ASP A 186 5.13 2.77 19.12
C ASP A 186 4.65 1.95 17.91
N ASP A 187 5.54 1.56 16.99
CA ASP A 187 5.15 0.93 15.72
C ASP A 187 6.02 -0.26 15.30
N GLY A 188 5.38 -1.20 14.61
CA GLY A 188 6.04 -2.28 13.91
C GLY A 188 6.64 -1.83 12.58
N ILE A 189 7.46 -2.69 11.97
CA ILE A 189 7.98 -2.48 10.62
C ILE A 189 7.64 -3.64 9.70
N PHE A 190 7.50 -3.34 8.42
CA PHE A 190 7.18 -4.28 7.35
C PHE A 190 8.36 -4.38 6.39
N LEU A 191 9.03 -5.53 6.39
CA LEU A 191 10.12 -5.85 5.45
C LEU A 191 9.53 -6.24 4.10
N MET A 192 9.95 -5.54 3.06
CA MET A 192 9.48 -5.78 1.69
C MET A 192 10.42 -6.73 0.96
N LEU A 193 10.20 -8.04 1.11
CA LEU A 193 11.17 -9.09 0.73
C LEU A 193 11.45 -9.15 -0.78
N ARG A 194 10.55 -8.69 -1.64
CA ARG A 194 10.80 -8.55 -3.09
C ARG A 194 11.74 -7.40 -3.43
N HIS A 195 11.90 -6.42 -2.56
CA HIS A 195 12.64 -5.20 -2.83
C HIS A 195 14.08 -5.32 -2.31
N ILE A 196 14.90 -6.17 -2.91
CA ILE A 196 16.33 -6.21 -2.56
C ILE A 196 17.04 -5.00 -3.16
N SER A 197 17.72 -4.24 -2.31
CA SER A 197 18.52 -3.08 -2.70
C SER A 197 19.98 -3.25 -2.28
N GLN A 198 20.84 -2.37 -2.80
CA GLN A 198 22.27 -2.38 -2.51
C GLN A 198 22.78 -0.99 -2.15
N CYS A 199 23.76 -0.92 -1.27
CA CYS A 199 24.52 0.30 -0.98
C CYS A 199 25.99 -0.05 -0.67
N ASN A 200 26.84 0.97 -0.56
CA ASN A 200 28.21 0.75 -0.12
C ASN A 200 28.25 0.59 1.39
N ILE A 201 29.17 -0.23 1.88
CA ILE A 201 29.41 -0.39 3.32
C ILE A 201 29.81 0.93 3.97
N SER A 202 30.49 1.82 3.23
CA SER A 202 30.84 3.17 3.67
C SER A 202 29.63 4.08 3.82
N ASP A 203 28.49 3.75 3.19
CA ASP A 203 27.24 4.50 3.41
C ASP A 203 26.65 4.20 4.80
N ILE A 204 27.13 3.17 5.52
CA ILE A 204 26.68 2.84 6.88
C ILE A 204 27.76 3.19 7.90
N ALA A 205 27.40 4.06 8.84
CA ALA A 205 28.25 4.44 9.95
C ALA A 205 28.56 3.23 10.85
N LEU A 206 29.85 3.00 11.08
CA LEU A 206 30.33 2.01 12.04
C LEU A 206 30.61 2.68 13.39
N LYS A 207 30.90 3.98 13.38
CA LYS A 207 31.15 4.83 14.55
C LYS A 207 30.34 6.13 14.43
N PRO A 208 30.01 6.80 15.55
CA PRO A 208 29.29 8.08 15.53
C PRO A 208 29.99 9.18 14.72
N SER A 209 31.33 9.17 14.68
CA SER A 209 32.14 10.12 13.90
C SER A 209 31.85 10.09 12.40
N ASP A 210 31.46 8.92 11.87
CA ASP A 210 31.27 8.71 10.43
C ASP A 210 30.03 9.46 9.91
N LEU A 211 29.06 9.72 10.80
CA LEU A 211 27.88 10.55 10.49
C LEU A 211 28.22 12.04 10.53
N GLN A 212 29.10 12.45 11.46
CA GLN A 212 29.50 13.85 11.60
C GLN A 212 30.35 14.34 10.43
N SER A 213 31.18 13.46 9.85
CA SER A 213 31.97 13.77 8.65
C SER A 213 31.11 13.86 7.37
N GLY A 214 29.87 13.35 7.42
CA GLY A 214 28.98 13.26 6.26
C GLY A 214 29.34 12.14 5.26
N GLU A 215 30.31 11.29 5.60
CA GLU A 215 30.70 10.14 4.76
C GLU A 215 29.63 9.05 4.80
N ALA A 216 29.08 8.78 5.98
CA ALA A 216 27.99 7.83 6.15
C ALA A 216 26.61 8.48 5.95
N LYS A 217 25.70 7.72 5.35
CA LYS A 217 24.32 8.12 5.01
C LYS A 217 23.28 7.38 5.86
N ALA A 218 23.72 6.45 6.68
CA ALA A 218 22.88 5.60 7.50
C ALA A 218 23.59 5.22 8.79
N ARG A 219 22.81 4.95 9.83
CA ARG A 219 23.29 4.51 11.14
C ARG A 219 22.75 3.13 11.47
N ARG A 220 23.60 2.28 12.07
CA ARG A 220 23.14 1.00 12.63
C ARG A 220 22.21 1.24 13.81
N VAL A 221 21.01 0.66 13.77
CA VAL A 221 19.99 0.79 14.83
C VAL A 221 19.78 -0.47 15.64
N GLY A 222 20.25 -1.63 15.19
CA GLY A 222 20.09 -2.85 15.97
C GLY A 222 20.48 -4.15 15.25
N ARG A 223 20.28 -5.26 15.97
CA ARG A 223 20.45 -6.63 15.46
C ARG A 223 19.11 -7.36 15.59
N ILE A 224 18.73 -8.05 14.52
CA ILE A 224 17.59 -8.98 14.57
C ILE A 224 18.02 -10.22 15.37
N ALA A 225 17.17 -10.70 16.28
CA ALA A 225 17.43 -11.93 17.02
C ALA A 225 17.44 -13.15 16.08
N ALA A 226 18.19 -14.19 16.44
CA ALA A 226 18.42 -15.34 15.56
C ALA A 226 17.13 -15.98 15.00
N PRO A 227 16.06 -16.23 15.81
CA PRO A 227 14.82 -16.82 15.30
C PRO A 227 14.19 -16.03 14.15
N TYR A 228 14.12 -14.70 14.29
CA TYR A 228 13.59 -13.82 13.25
C TYR A 228 14.47 -13.81 12.00
N LYS A 229 15.81 -13.84 12.14
CA LYS A 229 16.69 -13.95 10.97
C LYS A 229 16.37 -15.19 10.15
N PHE A 230 16.24 -16.34 10.81
CA PHE A 230 15.93 -17.59 10.11
C PHE A 230 14.58 -17.52 9.40
N ALA A 231 13.53 -17.02 10.08
CA ALA A 231 12.21 -16.87 9.48
C ALA A 231 12.22 -15.91 8.26
N ILE A 232 12.90 -14.76 8.38
CA ILE A 232 13.04 -13.79 7.29
C ILE A 232 13.79 -14.41 6.11
N MET A 233 14.91 -15.11 6.35
CA MET A 233 15.69 -15.74 5.28
C MET A 233 14.93 -16.89 4.60
N GLN A 234 14.14 -17.65 5.35
CA GLN A 234 13.26 -18.68 4.78
C GLN A 234 12.18 -18.07 3.88
N ASN A 235 11.48 -17.02 4.35
CA ASN A 235 10.50 -16.32 3.54
C ASN A 235 11.13 -15.68 2.30
N LEU A 236 12.30 -15.05 2.45
CA LEU A 236 13.05 -14.47 1.34
C LEU A 236 13.39 -15.54 0.29
N ALA A 237 13.95 -16.68 0.70
CA ALA A 237 14.29 -17.76 -0.22
C ALA A 237 13.05 -18.31 -0.95
N ARG A 238 11.92 -18.42 -0.25
CA ARG A 238 10.64 -18.85 -0.83
C ARG A 238 10.15 -17.88 -1.91
N VAL A 239 10.18 -16.58 -1.65
CA VAL A 239 9.78 -15.54 -2.61
C VAL A 239 10.51 -15.70 -3.95
N PHE A 240 11.81 -15.96 -3.93
CA PHE A 240 12.61 -16.11 -5.16
C PHE A 240 12.53 -17.49 -5.79
N THR A 241 12.24 -18.53 -5.00
CA THR A 241 11.97 -19.86 -5.55
C THR A 241 10.66 -19.86 -6.34
N ASP A 242 9.64 -19.15 -5.85
CA ASP A 242 8.31 -19.11 -6.46
C ASP A 242 8.29 -18.35 -7.80
N ILE A 243 9.20 -17.38 -8.01
CA ILE A 243 9.29 -16.59 -9.26
C ILE A 243 9.69 -17.44 -10.48
N GLY A 244 10.42 -18.54 -10.26
CA GLY A 244 10.83 -19.45 -11.34
C GLY A 244 9.76 -20.45 -11.78
N LEU A 245 8.61 -20.49 -11.10
CA LEU A 245 7.56 -21.47 -11.37
C LEU A 245 6.56 -20.92 -12.40
N PRO A 246 6.20 -21.69 -13.44
CA PRO A 246 5.21 -21.23 -14.42
C PRO A 246 3.84 -21.06 -13.75
N ASN A 247 3.03 -20.11 -14.22
CA ASN A 247 1.66 -19.87 -13.69
C ASN A 247 0.82 -21.16 -13.64
N SER A 248 1.04 -22.07 -14.61
CA SER A 248 0.39 -23.38 -14.65
C SER A 248 0.67 -24.27 -13.44
N TYR A 249 1.79 -24.08 -12.75
CA TYR A 249 2.08 -24.77 -11.49
C TYR A 249 1.19 -24.25 -10.35
N GLN A 250 1.06 -22.92 -10.21
CA GLN A 250 0.21 -22.32 -9.19
C GLN A 250 -1.27 -22.66 -9.42
N ASP A 251 -1.73 -22.64 -10.67
CA ASP A 251 -3.09 -23.03 -11.04
C ASP A 251 -3.37 -24.50 -10.74
N ARG A 252 -2.38 -25.37 -11.00
CA ARG A 252 -2.47 -26.79 -10.65
C ARG A 252 -2.61 -26.97 -9.13
N CYS A 253 -1.78 -26.31 -8.33
CA CYS A 253 -1.87 -26.37 -6.87
C CYS A 253 -3.25 -25.96 -6.34
N LYS A 254 -3.85 -24.90 -6.89
CA LYS A 254 -5.22 -24.47 -6.53
C LYS A 254 -6.26 -25.50 -6.93
N SER A 255 -6.13 -26.10 -8.12
CA SER A 255 -7.09 -27.09 -8.63
C SER A 255 -6.95 -28.48 -7.98
N THR A 256 -5.84 -28.77 -7.30
CA THR A 256 -5.58 -30.10 -6.70
C THR A 256 -6.62 -30.45 -5.64
N SER A 257 -6.99 -29.50 -4.77
CA SER A 257 -8.01 -29.72 -3.75
C SER A 257 -9.38 -30.00 -4.39
N THR A 258 -9.77 -29.21 -5.39
CA THR A 258 -11.02 -29.43 -6.14
C THR A 258 -11.04 -30.81 -6.80
N ARG A 259 -9.97 -31.18 -7.52
CA ARG A 259 -9.85 -32.51 -8.16
C ARG A 259 -9.86 -33.66 -7.17
N PHE A 260 -9.29 -33.48 -5.98
CA PHE A 260 -9.33 -34.50 -4.94
C PHE A 260 -10.78 -34.75 -4.49
N PHE A 261 -11.54 -33.69 -4.23
CA PHE A 261 -12.95 -33.80 -3.83
C PHE A 261 -13.84 -34.32 -4.96
N GLU A 262 -13.59 -33.92 -6.22
CA GLU A 262 -14.27 -34.48 -7.40
C GLU A 262 -14.02 -35.97 -7.59
N ARG A 263 -12.87 -36.50 -7.14
CA ARG A 263 -12.51 -37.91 -7.29
C ARG A 263 -13.12 -38.82 -6.20
N ILE A 264 -13.48 -38.26 -5.05
CA ILE A 264 -14.05 -39.01 -3.92
C ILE A 264 -15.57 -38.85 -3.78
N ALA A 265 -16.18 -38.00 -4.61
CA ALA A 265 -17.63 -37.88 -4.79
C ALA A 265 -18.11 -38.87 -5.85
#